data_AF-A0A371FL11-F1
#
_entry.id   AF-A0A371FL11-F1
#
_cell.length_a   1.000
_cell.length_b   1.000
_cell.length_c   1.000
_cell.angle_alpha   90.00
_cell.angle_beta   90.00
_cell.angle_gamma   90.00
#
_symmetry.space_group_name_H-M   'P 1'
#
loop_
_entity.id
_entity.type
_entity.pdbx_description
1 polymer ?
#
loop_
_entity_poly.entity_id
_entity_poly.type
_entity_poly.pdbx_seq_one_letter_code
_entity_poly.pdbx_strand_id
1 'polypeptide(L)'
;MLTHLVPSPNQVGRIDLKSLTEKSSSPPPPMELKPLSNHLKYAYLDKEQQLPIIIANNLCQEQEDKLLEVLRQHKKEIGWKLSDLPGINPSMYMHRVLMEEEIKPIRQ
;
A
#
# COMPACT_ATOMS: atom_id res chain seq x y z
N MET A 1 -15.27 63.77 -22.49
CA MET A 1 -15.52 62.33 -22.32
C MET A 1 -14.18 61.67 -22.01
N LEU A 2 -13.80 61.53 -20.74
CA LEU A 2 -12.47 61.07 -20.33
C LEU A 2 -12.58 59.66 -19.74
N THR A 3 -11.83 58.72 -20.31
CA THR A 3 -11.85 57.27 -20.06
C THR A 3 -11.35 56.92 -18.65
N HIS A 4 -12.16 56.21 -17.86
CA HIS A 4 -11.78 55.70 -16.55
C HIS A 4 -10.97 54.41 -16.70
N LEU A 5 -9.83 54.36 -15.99
CA LEU A 5 -8.91 53.21 -15.87
C LEU A 5 -9.61 51.95 -15.32
N VAL A 6 -9.19 50.79 -15.82
CA VAL A 6 -9.40 49.47 -15.21
C VAL A 6 -8.28 49.22 -14.18
N PRO A 7 -8.62 48.62 -13.03
CA PRO A 7 -7.79 47.54 -12.50
C PRO A 7 -8.61 46.26 -12.30
N SER A 8 -8.09 45.16 -12.85
CA SER A 8 -8.56 43.79 -12.67
C SER A 8 -8.29 43.32 -11.24
N PRO A 9 -9.28 42.79 -10.50
CA PRO A 9 -9.02 42.17 -9.21
C PRO A 9 -8.96 40.65 -9.36
N ASN A 10 -7.94 40.08 -8.72
CA ASN A 10 -7.85 38.71 -8.23
C ASN A 10 -7.26 37.67 -9.20
N GLN A 11 -5.93 37.75 -9.27
CA GLN A 11 -5.07 36.58 -9.37
C GLN A 11 -5.40 35.63 -8.20
N VAL A 12 -6.25 34.63 -8.45
CA VAL A 12 -6.38 33.48 -7.55
C VAL A 12 -5.06 32.71 -7.64
N GLY A 13 -4.39 32.64 -6.50
CA GLY A 13 -3.02 32.21 -6.34
C GLY A 13 -2.72 30.89 -7.03
N ARG A 14 -1.51 30.82 -7.57
CA ARG A 14 -0.77 29.58 -7.79
C ARG A 14 -1.08 28.66 -6.61
N ILE A 15 -1.78 27.56 -6.87
CA ILE A 15 -1.89 26.47 -5.92
C ILE A 15 -0.46 25.94 -5.82
N ASP A 16 0.26 26.39 -4.81
CA ASP A 16 1.64 26.00 -4.58
C ASP A 16 1.63 24.49 -4.41
N LEU A 17 2.15 23.79 -5.44
CA LEU A 17 2.30 22.34 -5.51
C LEU A 17 3.43 21.94 -4.55
N LYS A 18 3.27 22.26 -3.26
CA LYS A 18 4.28 22.10 -2.21
C LYS A 18 3.74 21.66 -0.85
N SER A 19 2.42 21.58 -0.63
CA SER A 19 1.89 21.10 0.66
C SER A 19 1.52 19.61 0.69
N LEU A 20 1.71 18.87 -0.40
CA LEU A 20 1.52 17.41 -0.43
C LEU A 20 2.83 16.70 -0.07
N THR A 21 3.47 17.12 1.02
CA THR A 21 4.54 16.36 1.67
C THR A 21 4.46 16.56 3.18
N GLU A 22 3.25 16.47 3.73
CA GLU A 22 3.12 15.93 5.08
C GLU A 22 3.45 14.44 4.99
N LYS A 23 4.74 14.15 5.00
CA LYS A 23 5.29 12.81 5.17
C LYS A 23 4.83 12.38 6.55
N SER A 24 3.70 11.68 6.62
CA SER A 24 3.19 11.06 7.83
C SER A 24 4.26 10.10 8.35
N SER A 25 5.13 10.64 9.21
CA SER A 25 6.25 9.93 9.85
C SER A 25 5.74 9.23 11.10
N SER A 26 4.58 8.58 11.01
CA SER A 26 4.22 7.57 12.01
C SER A 26 5.00 6.31 11.65
N PRO A 27 5.69 5.66 12.61
CA PRO A 27 6.24 4.34 12.36
C PRO A 27 5.11 3.43 11.84
N PRO A 28 5.39 2.57 10.84
CA PRO A 28 4.38 1.65 10.35
C PRO A 28 3.84 0.83 11.53
N PRO A 29 2.51 0.60 11.60
CA PRO A 29 1.94 -0.19 12.68
C PRO A 29 2.65 -1.55 12.76
N PRO A 30 2.84 -2.11 13.97
CA PRO A 30 3.43 -3.42 14.14
C PRO A 30 2.73 -4.45 13.24
N MET A 31 3.50 -5.18 12.45
CA MET A 31 2.96 -6.15 11.51
C MET A 31 2.48 -7.39 12.28
N GLU A 32 1.15 -7.55 12.39
CA GLU A 32 0.54 -8.73 13.00
C GLU A 32 0.52 -9.90 12.00
N LEU A 33 1.42 -10.88 12.19
CA LEU A 33 1.45 -12.10 11.39
C LEU A 33 0.41 -13.12 11.89
N LYS A 34 -0.29 -13.75 10.95
CA LYS A 34 -1.27 -14.80 11.26
C LYS A 34 -0.55 -16.10 11.66
N PRO A 35 -1.16 -16.92 12.54
CA PRO A 35 -0.66 -18.27 12.79
C PRO A 35 -0.73 -19.09 11.50
N LEU A 36 0.35 -19.83 11.22
CA LEU A 36 0.47 -20.72 10.06
C LEU A 36 0.30 -22.18 10.47
N SER A 37 -0.09 -23.01 9.50
CA SER A 37 -0.03 -24.46 9.63
C SER A 37 1.42 -24.96 9.75
N ASN A 38 1.62 -26.13 10.36
CA ASN A 38 2.95 -26.71 10.62
C ASN A 38 3.83 -26.96 9.38
N HIS A 39 3.22 -27.07 8.20
CA HIS A 39 3.90 -27.29 6.91
C HIS A 39 4.33 -25.97 6.24
N LEU A 40 4.03 -24.82 6.83
CA LEU A 40 4.39 -23.50 6.33
C LEU A 40 5.20 -22.73 7.37
N LYS A 41 6.06 -21.84 6.89
CA LYS A 41 6.80 -20.89 7.73
C LYS A 41 6.91 -19.53 7.05
N TYR A 42 7.14 -18.51 7.87
CA TYR A 42 7.51 -17.20 7.37
C TYR A 42 9.00 -17.15 7.04
N ALA A 43 9.32 -16.54 5.91
CA ALA A 43 10.66 -16.08 5.57
C ALA A 43 10.60 -14.62 5.15
N TYR A 44 11.74 -13.93 5.11
CA TYR A 44 11.79 -12.49 4.89
C TYR A 44 12.66 -12.12 3.69
N LEU A 45 12.11 -11.27 2.82
CA LEU A 45 12.82 -10.79 1.62
C LEU A 45 13.76 -9.62 1.90
N ASP A 46 13.62 -8.95 3.04
CA ASP A 46 14.49 -7.86 3.47
C ASP A 46 15.11 -8.08 4.84
N LYS A 47 16.11 -7.27 5.16
CA LYS A 47 16.85 -7.33 6.43
C LYS A 47 16.02 -6.77 7.60
N GLU A 48 15.07 -5.88 7.28
CA GLU A 48 14.19 -5.22 8.25
C GLU A 48 12.97 -6.07 8.62
N GLN A 49 12.82 -7.26 8.01
CA GLN A 49 11.70 -8.17 8.22
C GLN A 49 10.32 -7.54 7.97
N GLN A 50 10.25 -6.57 7.06
CA GLN A 50 9.02 -5.87 6.71
C GLN A 50 8.24 -6.58 5.59
N LEU A 51 8.89 -7.50 4.88
CA LEU A 51 8.29 -8.24 3.76
C LEU A 51 8.29 -9.74 4.04
N PRO A 52 7.30 -10.23 4.79
CA PRO A 52 7.12 -11.64 5.06
C PRO A 52 6.59 -12.34 3.81
N ILE A 53 7.15 -13.50 3.51
CA ILE A 53 6.62 -14.46 2.54
C ILE A 53 6.32 -15.77 3.26
N ILE A 54 5.35 -16.51 2.76
CA ILE A 54 5.00 -17.83 3.29
C ILE A 54 5.63 -18.88 2.37
N ILE A 55 6.47 -19.74 2.93
CA ILE A 55 7.14 -20.83 2.22
C ILE A 55 6.89 -22.16 2.91
N ALA A 56 7.16 -23.27 2.21
CA ALA A 56 7.06 -24.59 2.80
C ALA A 56 8.13 -24.79 3.89
N ASN A 57 7.75 -25.41 5.00
CA ASN A 57 8.62 -25.65 6.15
C ASN A 57 9.55 -26.87 5.96
N ASN A 58 9.28 -27.70 4.95
CA ASN A 58 10.05 -28.92 4.65
C ASN A 58 11.17 -28.70 3.62
N LEU A 59 11.50 -27.45 3.29
CA LEU A 59 12.63 -27.12 2.41
C LEU A 59 13.96 -27.32 3.14
N CYS A 60 14.95 -27.90 2.47
CA CYS A 60 16.31 -27.87 3.01
C CYS A 60 16.90 -26.46 2.87
N GLN A 61 17.97 -26.18 3.64
CA GLN A 61 18.58 -24.85 3.69
C GLN A 61 18.97 -24.33 2.29
N GLU A 62 19.58 -25.19 1.46
CA GLU A 62 20.01 -24.82 0.11
C GLU A 62 18.83 -24.46 -0.80
N GLN A 63 17.71 -25.20 -0.69
CA GLN A 63 16.50 -24.92 -1.46
C GLN A 63 15.85 -23.60 -1.01
N GLU A 64 15.80 -23.37 0.29
CA GLU A 64 15.29 -22.14 0.86
C GLU A 64 16.13 -20.93 0.42
N ASP A 65 17.46 -21.03 0.48
CA ASP A 65 18.35 -19.94 0.09
C ASP A 65 18.20 -19.61 -1.40
N LYS A 66 18.17 -20.64 -2.27
CA LYS A 66 17.93 -20.46 -3.72
C LYS A 66 16.57 -19.83 -4.00
N LEU A 67 15.53 -20.27 -3.30
CA LEU A 67 14.19 -19.71 -3.43
C LEU A 67 14.19 -18.23 -3.02
N LEU A 68 14.78 -17.91 -1.87
CA LEU A 68 14.86 -16.53 -1.37
C LEU A 68 15.68 -15.63 -2.28
N GLU A 69 16.74 -16.15 -2.90
CA GLU A 69 17.54 -15.42 -3.88
C GLU A 69 16.69 -14.97 -5.08
N VAL A 70 15.97 -15.91 -5.70
CA VAL A 70 15.08 -15.62 -6.84
C VAL A 70 13.97 -14.63 -6.42
N LEU A 71 13.33 -14.86 -5.27
CA LEU A 71 12.26 -13.97 -4.81
C LEU A 71 12.78 -12.55 -4.47
N ARG A 72 14.02 -12.42 -3.99
CA ARG A 72 14.68 -11.11 -3.78
C ARG A 72 14.97 -10.40 -5.09
N GLN A 73 15.41 -11.14 -6.13
CA GLN A 73 15.62 -10.58 -7.47
C GLN A 73 14.31 -10.05 -8.08
N HIS A 74 13.20 -10.76 -7.87
CA HIS A 74 11.88 -10.44 -8.39
C HIS A 74 10.96 -9.70 -7.40
N LYS A 75 11.53 -9.09 -6.35
CA LYS A 75 10.76 -8.43 -5.27
C LYS A 75 9.73 -7.40 -5.78
N LYS A 76 10.08 -6.65 -6.84
CA LYS A 76 9.19 -5.64 -7.44
C LYS A 76 7.94 -6.23 -8.11
N GLU A 77 8.05 -7.46 -8.61
CA GLU A 77 6.97 -8.15 -9.32
C GLU A 77 6.06 -8.94 -8.37
N ILE A 78 6.52 -9.22 -7.15
CA ILE A 78 5.76 -9.95 -6.12
C ILE A 78 4.99 -8.97 -5.24
N GLY A 79 5.60 -7.83 -4.93
CA GLY A 79 5.04 -6.81 -4.03
C GLY A 79 4.30 -5.69 -4.74
N TRP A 80 3.42 -6.00 -5.71
CA TRP A 80 2.57 -4.97 -6.33
C TRP A 80 1.71 -4.34 -5.23
N LYS A 81 1.94 -3.05 -5.00
CA LYS A 81 1.04 -2.24 -4.20
C LYS A 81 -0.13 -1.83 -5.06
N LEU A 82 -1.25 -1.50 -4.42
CA LEU A 82 -2.41 -0.94 -5.11
C LEU A 82 -2.05 0.32 -5.93
N SER A 83 -1.02 1.07 -5.49
CA SER A 83 -0.45 2.21 -6.21
C SER A 83 0.22 1.85 -7.55
N ASP A 84 0.64 0.61 -7.73
CA ASP A 84 1.36 0.13 -8.91
C ASP A 84 0.41 -0.32 -10.03
N LEU A 85 -0.91 -0.24 -9.80
CA LEU A 85 -1.98 -0.58 -10.76
C LEU A 85 -2.55 0.70 -11.39
N PRO A 86 -1.93 1.27 -12.45
CA PRO A 86 -2.39 2.49 -13.09
C PRO A 86 -3.78 2.27 -13.70
N GLY A 87 -4.73 3.13 -13.33
CA GLY A 87 -6.11 3.09 -13.83
C GLY A 87 -7.12 2.44 -12.90
N ILE A 88 -6.70 1.79 -11.80
CA ILE A 88 -7.62 1.39 -10.74
C ILE A 88 -7.80 2.57 -9.80
N ASN A 89 -8.93 3.27 -9.94
CA ASN A 89 -9.30 4.31 -8.98
C ASN A 89 -9.79 3.64 -7.68
N PRO A 90 -9.15 3.86 -6.52
CA PRO A 90 -9.60 3.31 -5.24
C PRO A 90 -11.05 3.70 -4.90
N SER A 91 -11.53 4.85 -5.38
CA SER A 91 -12.92 5.29 -5.18
C SER A 91 -13.93 4.50 -6.00
N MET A 92 -13.52 3.88 -7.12
CA MET A 92 -14.40 3.06 -7.96
C MET A 92 -14.49 1.60 -7.51
N TYR A 93 -13.50 1.10 -6.76
CA TYR A 93 -13.44 -0.30 -6.31
C TYR A 93 -13.84 -0.52 -4.85
N MET A 94 -14.36 0.52 -4.18
CA MET A 94 -15.02 0.37 -2.90
C MET A 94 -16.48 -0.04 -3.15
N HIS A 95 -16.73 -1.35 -3.25
CA HIS A 95 -18.08 -1.86 -2.99
C HIS A 95 -18.39 -1.60 -1.52
N ARG A 96 -18.97 -0.43 -1.23
CA ARG A 96 -19.51 -0.11 0.09
C ARG A 96 -20.76 -0.97 0.25
N VAL A 97 -20.62 -2.12 0.90
CA VAL A 97 -21.77 -2.85 1.41
C VAL A 97 -22.38 -1.97 2.49
N LEU A 98 -23.49 -1.31 2.16
CA LEU A 98 -24.25 -0.53 3.13
C LEU A 98 -24.86 -1.52 4.12
N MET A 99 -24.45 -1.41 5.39
CA MET A 99 -25.04 -2.14 6.52
C MET A 99 -25.86 -1.14 7.34
N GLU A 100 -27.03 -1.56 7.82
CA GLU A 100 -27.76 -0.81 8.84
C GLU A 100 -26.92 -0.75 10.13
N GLU A 101 -27.12 0.29 10.94
CA GLU A 101 -26.24 0.68 12.06
C GLU A 101 -26.05 -0.41 13.13
N GLU A 102 -26.90 -1.44 13.13
CA GLU A 102 -26.90 -2.53 14.10
C GLU A 102 -26.58 -3.91 13.50
N ILE A 103 -26.31 -4.02 12.19
CA ILE A 103 -26.10 -5.31 11.52
C ILE A 103 -24.61 -5.60 11.34
N LYS A 104 -24.17 -6.76 11.85
CA LYS A 104 -22.82 -7.29 11.66
C LYS A 104 -22.83 -8.40 10.60
N PRO A 105 -21.91 -8.39 9.63
CA PRO A 105 -21.79 -9.48 8.66
C PRO A 105 -21.43 -10.79 9.38
N ILE A 106 -22.21 -11.83 9.13
CA ILE A 106 -21.97 -13.18 9.62
C ILE A 106 -21.27 -13.96 8.50
N ARG A 107 -20.15 -14.62 8.82
CA ARG A 107 -19.55 -15.63 7.93
C ARG A 107 -20.31 -16.94 8.11
N GLN A 108 -20.83 -17.51 7.03
CA GLN A 108 -21.31 -18.89 7.01
C GLN A 108 -20.13 -19.86 7.06
#